data_AF-A0A6L6Q885-F1
#
_entry.id   AF-A0A6L6Q885-F1
#
_cell.length_a   1.000
_cell.length_b   1.000
_cell.length_c   1.000
_cell.angle_alpha   90.00
_cell.angle_beta   90.00
_cell.angle_gamma   90.00
#
_symmetry.space_group_name_H-M   'P 1'
#
loop_
_entity.id
_entity.type
_entity.pdbx_description
1 polymer ?
#
loop_
_entity_poly.entity_id
_entity_poly.type
_entity_poly.pdbx_seq_one_letter_code
_entity_poly.pdbx_strand_id
1 'polypeptide(L)'
;MTRQSLTAHFSFLAISFVMIANASGNENNTEVCDIVKKSKNPTAFLVGKDGKLSKGPIEFGRFPYKYSHSDTFTIPTEYKIIITPARLKIENCTIGCFETKRTKPLCPMSSTYSLGIVIRDGKDLQGTSSLPWKTESEMGFSSVIDPETNDWVELDYAFNSRIVGEIYDPTIKK
;
A
#
# COMPACT_ATOMS: atom_id res chain seq x y z
N MET A 1 -41.28 19.33 53.71
CA MET A 1 -40.07 18.65 53.21
C MET A 1 -39.49 19.53 52.12
N THR A 2 -38.35 20.17 52.40
CA THR A 2 -37.91 21.37 51.69
C THR A 2 -36.41 21.27 51.41
N ARG A 3 -36.03 21.42 50.14
CA ARG A 3 -34.67 21.68 49.58
C ARG A 3 -33.67 20.50 49.75
N GLN A 4 -32.71 20.24 48.86
CA GLN A 4 -31.91 21.14 48.03
C GLN A 4 -31.54 20.48 46.69
N SER A 5 -31.50 21.31 45.65
CA SER A 5 -30.95 21.04 44.32
C SER A 5 -29.42 21.23 44.38
N LEU A 6 -28.64 20.24 43.95
CA LEU A 6 -27.20 20.38 43.72
C LEU A 6 -26.94 20.50 42.22
N THR A 7 -26.68 21.72 41.77
CA THR A 7 -26.17 22.03 40.44
C THR A 7 -24.64 21.90 40.45
N ALA A 8 -24.13 20.77 39.95
CA ALA A 8 -22.70 20.61 39.72
C ALA A 8 -22.26 21.41 38.48
N HIS A 9 -21.42 22.42 38.72
CA HIS A 9 -20.70 23.15 37.68
C HIS A 9 -19.61 22.25 37.08
N PHE A 10 -19.80 21.79 35.84
CA PHE A 10 -18.73 21.20 35.05
C PHE A 10 -17.98 22.31 34.32
N SER A 11 -16.84 22.70 34.87
CA SER A 11 -15.90 23.62 34.23
C SER A 11 -15.26 22.94 33.01
N PHE A 12 -15.47 23.55 31.84
CA PHE A 12 -14.78 23.25 30.58
C PHE A 12 -13.28 23.54 30.71
N LEU A 13 -12.44 22.51 30.64
CA LEU A 13 -11.01 22.63 30.35
C LEU A 13 -10.81 22.41 28.85
N ALA A 14 -10.76 23.50 28.09
CA ALA A 14 -10.34 23.47 26.69
C ALA A 14 -8.82 23.27 26.65
N ILE A 15 -8.38 22.02 26.51
CA ILE A 15 -6.99 21.70 26.22
C ILE A 15 -6.77 22.02 24.73
N SER A 16 -6.18 23.17 24.45
CA SER A 16 -5.67 23.52 23.12
C SER A 16 -4.54 22.57 22.75
N PHE A 17 -4.87 21.51 22.01
CA PHE A 17 -3.88 20.74 21.27
C PHE A 17 -3.32 21.64 20.16
N VAL A 18 -2.12 22.17 20.39
CA VAL A 18 -1.28 22.68 19.31
C VAL A 18 -0.89 21.45 18.48
N MET A 19 -1.61 21.24 17.37
CA MET A 19 -1.16 20.33 16.33
C MET A 19 0.11 20.94 15.73
N ILE A 20 1.26 20.46 16.16
CA ILE A 20 2.51 20.63 15.43
C ILE A 20 2.30 19.86 14.13
N ALA A 21 1.92 20.59 13.08
CA ALA A 21 1.98 20.09 11.72
C ALA A 21 3.46 19.84 11.42
N ASN A 22 3.89 18.58 11.55
CA ASN A 22 5.14 18.11 10.96
C ASN A 22 5.00 18.22 9.45
N ALA A 23 5.27 19.41 8.91
CA ALA A 23 5.69 19.58 7.54
C ALA A 23 7.14 19.09 7.43
N SER A 24 7.38 17.78 7.54
CA SER A 24 8.65 17.21 7.10
C SER A 24 8.64 17.20 5.57
N GLY A 25 8.97 18.34 4.99
CA GLY A 25 9.23 18.48 3.56
C GLY A 25 10.40 17.59 3.16
N ASN A 26 10.09 16.46 2.54
CA ASN A 26 10.44 16.14 1.16
C ASN A 26 11.85 16.48 0.62
N GLU A 27 12.92 16.43 1.41
CA GLU A 27 14.28 16.70 0.89
C GLU A 27 14.91 15.52 0.11
N ASN A 28 14.40 14.29 0.25
CA ASN A 28 15.00 13.10 -0.41
C ASN A 28 14.35 12.66 -1.72
N ASN A 29 13.31 13.34 -2.21
CA ASN A 29 12.56 12.87 -3.39
C ASN A 29 12.89 13.58 -4.70
N THR A 30 13.81 14.55 -4.71
CA THR A 30 14.15 15.33 -5.91
C THR A 30 14.65 14.44 -7.05
N GLU A 31 15.58 13.51 -6.76
CA GLU A 31 16.13 12.59 -7.76
C GLU A 31 15.07 11.62 -8.31
N VAL A 32 14.21 11.08 -7.44
CA VAL A 32 13.09 10.22 -7.83
C VAL A 32 12.16 10.96 -8.78
N CYS A 33 11.80 12.19 -8.44
CA CYS A 33 10.88 12.99 -9.26
C CYS A 33 11.49 13.42 -10.60
N ASP A 34 12.80 13.66 -10.66
CA ASP A 34 13.50 13.93 -11.92
C ASP A 34 13.45 12.75 -12.89
N ILE A 35 13.52 11.52 -12.38
CA ILE A 35 13.38 10.29 -13.19
C ILE A 35 11.93 10.14 -13.64
N VAL A 36 10.97 10.25 -12.71
CA VAL A 36 9.52 10.12 -13.02
C VAL A 36 9.08 11.13 -14.09
N LYS A 37 9.54 12.39 -13.98
CA LYS A 37 9.19 13.46 -14.91
C LYS A 37 9.71 13.22 -16.34
N LYS A 38 10.78 12.44 -16.50
CA LYS A 38 11.36 12.12 -17.81
C LYS A 38 10.63 10.99 -18.53
N SER A 39 9.69 10.30 -17.87
CA SER A 39 8.92 9.25 -18.54
C SER A 39 8.02 9.84 -19.62
N LYS A 40 8.08 9.23 -20.81
CA LYS A 40 7.27 9.62 -21.97
C LYS A 40 6.01 8.78 -22.12
N ASN A 41 6.02 7.58 -21.55
CA ASN A 41 4.90 6.66 -21.56
C ASN A 41 4.25 6.62 -20.17
N PRO A 42 3.00 6.13 -20.09
CA PRO A 42 2.42 5.66 -18.84
C PRO A 42 3.37 4.66 -18.14
N THR A 43 3.82 4.97 -16.92
CA THR A 43 4.84 4.15 -16.23
C THR A 43 4.56 4.06 -14.74
N ALA A 44 4.77 2.87 -14.18
CA ALA A 44 4.81 2.61 -12.75
C ALA A 44 6.26 2.49 -12.25
N PHE A 45 6.55 3.19 -11.16
CA PHE A 45 7.81 3.18 -10.45
C PHE A 45 7.60 2.65 -9.03
N LEU A 46 8.50 1.78 -8.58
CA LEU A 46 8.51 1.26 -7.21
C LEU A 46 9.43 2.11 -6.34
N VAL A 47 8.93 2.57 -5.19
CA VAL A 47 9.69 3.34 -4.21
C VAL A 47 9.75 2.53 -2.91
N GLY A 48 10.96 2.25 -2.46
CA GLY A 48 11.22 1.56 -1.20
C GLY A 48 10.95 2.43 0.03
N LYS A 49 11.04 1.82 1.20
CA LYS A 49 10.84 2.51 2.49
C LYS A 49 11.88 3.60 2.77
N ASP A 50 13.04 3.49 2.16
CA ASP A 50 14.12 4.47 2.23
C ASP A 50 13.87 5.69 1.32
N GLY A 51 12.73 5.70 0.61
CA GLY A 51 12.35 6.75 -0.32
C GLY A 51 13.04 6.67 -1.68
N LYS A 52 13.83 5.61 -1.94
CA LYS A 52 14.56 5.45 -3.21
C LYS A 52 13.78 4.60 -4.20
N LEU A 53 14.08 4.77 -5.49
CA LEU A 53 13.57 3.88 -6.53
C LEU A 53 14.15 2.47 -6.36
N SER A 54 13.27 1.48 -6.37
CA SER A 54 13.66 0.07 -6.46
C SER A 54 13.47 -0.41 -7.89
N LYS A 55 14.49 -1.10 -8.41
CA LYS A 55 14.41 -1.86 -9.68
C LYS A 55 14.17 -3.35 -9.44
N GLY A 56 14.29 -3.79 -8.19
CA GLY A 56 14.20 -5.19 -7.79
C GLY A 56 12.75 -5.65 -7.58
N PRO A 57 12.56 -6.90 -7.15
CA PRO A 57 11.24 -7.43 -6.80
C PRO A 57 10.64 -6.70 -5.60
N ILE A 58 9.34 -6.90 -5.40
CA ILE A 58 8.62 -6.44 -4.22
C ILE A 58 8.80 -7.49 -3.11
N GLU A 59 9.66 -7.18 -2.16
CA GLU A 59 9.93 -8.05 -1.01
C GLU A 59 8.97 -7.77 0.15
N PHE A 60 8.21 -8.77 0.59
CA PHE A 60 7.35 -8.64 1.79
C PHE A 60 7.93 -9.35 3.02
N GLY A 61 9.10 -9.98 2.89
CA GLY A 61 9.79 -10.66 3.99
C GLY A 61 9.03 -11.88 4.48
N ARG A 62 8.92 -12.04 5.81
CA ARG A 62 8.19 -13.14 6.45
C ARG A 62 6.85 -12.65 6.97
N PHE A 63 5.76 -13.18 6.46
CA PHE A 63 4.40 -12.81 6.84
C PHE A 63 3.72 -13.96 7.62
N PRO A 64 3.19 -13.70 8.83
CA PRO A 64 2.49 -14.73 9.59
C PRO A 64 1.15 -15.07 8.90
N TYR A 65 0.93 -16.34 8.60
CA TYR A 65 -0.35 -16.81 8.13
C TYR A 65 -1.41 -16.59 9.21
N LYS A 66 -2.56 -16.05 8.80
CA LYS A 66 -3.74 -15.90 9.63
C LYS A 66 -4.94 -16.37 8.85
N TYR A 67 -5.47 -17.53 9.23
CA TYR A 67 -6.69 -18.08 8.64
C TYR A 67 -7.82 -17.04 8.70
N SER A 68 -8.50 -16.88 7.58
CA SER A 68 -9.69 -16.06 7.44
C SER A 68 -10.76 -16.86 6.70
N HIS A 69 -12.03 -16.57 6.94
CA HIS A 69 -13.12 -17.12 6.12
C HIS A 69 -13.18 -16.50 4.71
N SER A 70 -12.34 -15.50 4.44
CA SER A 70 -12.14 -14.89 3.12
C SER A 70 -11.28 -15.77 2.22
N ASP A 71 -11.59 -15.81 0.92
CA ASP A 71 -10.81 -16.48 -0.12
C ASP A 71 -9.46 -15.81 -0.40
N THR A 72 -9.21 -14.66 0.22
CA THR A 72 -7.99 -13.87 0.08
C THR A 72 -7.62 -13.15 1.38
N PHE A 73 -6.35 -12.79 1.48
CA PHE A 73 -5.87 -11.78 2.41
C PHE A 73 -4.84 -10.88 1.74
N THR A 74 -4.72 -9.66 2.25
CA THR A 74 -3.73 -8.68 1.78
C THR A 74 -2.53 -8.66 2.70
N ILE A 75 -1.34 -8.80 2.12
CA ILE A 75 -0.06 -8.55 2.80
C ILE A 75 0.30 -7.08 2.59
N PRO A 76 0.33 -6.24 3.64
CA PRO A 76 0.80 -4.87 3.52
C PRO A 76 2.30 -4.86 3.25
N THR A 77 2.76 -3.94 2.40
CA THR A 77 4.19 -3.72 2.16
C THR A 77 4.60 -2.31 2.55
N GLU A 78 5.90 -2.08 2.75
CA GLU A 78 6.45 -0.74 2.98
C GLU A 78 6.68 0.02 1.66
N TYR A 79 6.39 -0.60 0.52
CA TYR A 79 6.59 -0.01 -0.79
C TYR A 79 5.47 0.98 -1.14
N LYS A 80 5.84 1.94 -1.98
CA LYS A 80 4.92 2.82 -2.67
C LYS A 80 5.09 2.66 -4.18
N ILE A 81 4.00 2.87 -4.90
CA ILE A 81 3.99 2.97 -6.35
C ILE A 81 3.77 4.43 -6.74
N ILE A 82 4.58 4.93 -7.65
CA ILE A 82 4.33 6.19 -8.36
C ILE A 82 3.91 5.86 -9.78
N ILE A 83 2.75 6.37 -10.22
CA ILE A 83 2.30 6.29 -11.61
C ILE A 83 2.28 7.68 -12.23
N THR A 84 2.79 7.76 -13.46
CA THR A 84 2.72 8.94 -14.31
C THR A 84 2.03 8.58 -15.63
N PRO A 85 1.20 9.46 -16.21
CA PRO A 85 0.76 10.76 -15.67
C PRO A 85 -0.24 10.63 -14.51
N ALA A 86 -0.35 11.67 -13.68
CA ALA A 86 -1.21 11.68 -12.47
C ALA A 86 -2.70 11.34 -12.72
N ARG A 87 -3.20 11.58 -13.93
CA ARG A 87 -4.63 11.39 -14.24
C ARG A 87 -5.05 9.92 -14.26
N LEU A 88 -4.11 9.00 -14.49
CA LEU A 88 -4.40 7.57 -14.55
C LEU A 88 -4.95 7.05 -13.22
N LYS A 89 -5.89 6.12 -13.30
CA LYS A 89 -6.52 5.48 -12.15
C LYS A 89 -6.29 3.97 -12.19
N ILE A 90 -5.76 3.43 -11.10
CA ILE A 90 -5.72 1.99 -10.87
C ILE A 90 -7.09 1.55 -10.38
N GLU A 91 -7.65 0.51 -10.99
CA GLU A 91 -8.81 -0.16 -10.42
C GLU A 91 -8.37 -1.20 -9.40
N ASN A 92 -9.17 -1.35 -8.36
CA ASN A 92 -8.95 -2.40 -7.38
C ASN A 92 -9.34 -3.75 -7.96
N CYS A 93 -8.70 -4.77 -7.44
CA CYS A 93 -8.80 -6.12 -7.91
C CYS A 93 -9.05 -7.05 -6.73
N THR A 94 -9.65 -8.21 -7.01
CA THR A 94 -10.12 -9.12 -5.96
C THR A 94 -9.09 -10.18 -5.59
N ILE A 95 -8.29 -10.68 -6.55
CA ILE A 95 -7.29 -11.76 -6.35
C ILE A 95 -6.13 -11.59 -7.34
N GLY A 96 -4.89 -11.85 -6.91
CA GLY A 96 -3.76 -12.12 -7.82
C GLY A 96 -3.12 -10.87 -8.42
N CYS A 97 -3.10 -9.79 -7.64
CA CYS A 97 -2.81 -8.45 -8.12
C CYS A 97 -2.39 -7.56 -6.95
N PHE A 98 -1.91 -6.37 -7.28
CA PHE A 98 -1.57 -5.36 -6.30
C PHE A 98 -2.81 -4.69 -5.71
N GLU A 99 -2.95 -4.72 -4.38
CA GLU A 99 -3.85 -3.83 -3.68
C GLU A 99 -3.19 -2.45 -3.59
N THR A 100 -3.91 -1.41 -3.98
CA THR A 100 -3.37 -0.05 -3.93
C THR A 100 -4.31 0.89 -3.19
N LYS A 101 -3.71 1.78 -2.39
CA LYS A 101 -4.45 2.86 -1.73
C LYS A 101 -3.77 4.17 -2.03
N ARG A 102 -4.51 5.11 -2.63
CA ARG A 102 -3.97 6.42 -3.00
C ARG A 102 -3.49 7.17 -1.76
N THR A 103 -2.32 7.80 -1.87
CA THR A 103 -1.69 8.60 -0.82
C THR A 103 -1.33 9.98 -1.37
N LYS A 104 -0.77 10.85 -0.51
CA LYS A 104 -0.24 12.14 -0.97
C LYS A 104 0.85 11.90 -2.04
N PRO A 105 0.76 12.57 -3.21
CA PRO A 105 1.78 12.44 -4.25
C PRO A 105 3.18 12.76 -3.72
N LEU A 106 4.15 11.89 -4.02
CA LEU A 106 5.57 12.14 -3.76
C LEU A 106 6.16 13.10 -4.78
N CYS A 107 5.72 13.00 -6.04
CA CYS A 107 6.20 13.79 -7.15
C CYS A 107 5.08 14.61 -7.80
N PRO A 108 5.36 15.85 -8.25
CA PRO A 108 4.41 16.63 -9.04
C PRO A 108 3.95 15.87 -10.30
N MET A 109 2.70 16.08 -10.71
CA MET A 109 2.10 15.48 -11.91
C MET A 109 2.11 13.94 -11.95
N SER A 110 2.29 13.30 -10.79
CA SER A 110 2.15 11.85 -10.62
C SER A 110 1.08 11.51 -9.56
N SER A 111 0.65 10.27 -9.54
CA SER A 111 -0.16 9.71 -8.45
C SER A 111 0.69 8.73 -7.64
N THR A 112 0.60 8.78 -6.31
CA THR A 112 1.30 7.84 -5.42
C THR A 112 0.31 6.97 -4.67
N TYR A 113 0.64 5.69 -4.55
CA TYR A 113 -0.15 4.68 -3.86
C TYR A 113 0.72 3.92 -2.86
N SER A 114 0.17 3.57 -1.70
CA SER A 114 0.73 2.50 -0.88
C SER A 114 0.41 1.16 -1.51
N LEU A 115 1.32 0.20 -1.39
CA LEU A 115 1.23 -1.10 -2.05
C LEU A 115 0.96 -2.23 -1.05
N GLY A 116 -0.06 -3.04 -1.34
CA GLY A 116 -0.33 -4.33 -0.71
C GLY A 116 -0.38 -5.44 -1.76
N ILE A 117 -0.27 -6.69 -1.31
CA ILE A 117 -0.25 -7.87 -2.18
C ILE A 117 -1.46 -8.74 -1.84
N VAL A 118 -2.36 -8.98 -2.79
CA VAL A 118 -3.54 -9.83 -2.58
C VAL A 118 -3.21 -11.27 -2.90
N ILE A 119 -3.11 -12.11 -1.87
CA ILE A 119 -2.83 -13.54 -1.99
C ILE A 119 -4.14 -14.33 -1.84
N ARG A 120 -4.33 -15.36 -2.68
CA ARG A 120 -5.42 -16.32 -2.53
C ARG A 120 -5.17 -17.19 -1.30
N ASP A 121 -6.14 -17.25 -0.40
CA ASP A 121 -6.14 -18.19 0.71
C ASP A 121 -6.55 -19.58 0.18
N GLY A 122 -5.66 -20.55 0.31
CA GLY A 122 -5.94 -21.94 -0.02
C GLY A 122 -6.81 -22.53 1.09
N LYS A 123 -8.14 -22.42 0.95
CA LYS A 123 -9.17 -22.85 1.92
C LYS A 123 -9.08 -24.32 2.37
N ASP A 124 -8.12 -24.63 3.24
CA ASP A 124 -8.18 -25.81 4.09
C ASP A 124 -7.58 -25.45 5.46
N LEU A 125 -8.26 -25.83 6.54
CA LEU A 125 -7.72 -25.78 7.90
C LEU A 125 -6.45 -26.64 8.05
N GLN A 126 -6.18 -27.53 7.09
CA GLN A 126 -4.94 -28.29 6.92
C GLN A 126 -3.92 -27.61 5.99
N GLY A 127 -4.24 -26.44 5.41
CA GLY A 127 -3.35 -25.67 4.54
C GLY A 127 -2.06 -25.22 5.25
N THR A 128 -2.07 -25.12 6.58
CA THR A 128 -0.86 -24.84 7.36
C THR A 128 0.18 -25.97 7.35
N SER A 129 -0.21 -27.21 6.99
CA SER A 129 0.70 -28.36 6.95
C SER A 129 1.85 -28.22 5.95
N SER A 130 1.70 -27.34 4.96
CA SER A 130 2.71 -27.05 3.95
C SER A 130 3.45 -25.73 4.20
N LEU A 131 3.14 -25.01 5.28
CA LEU A 131 3.89 -23.82 5.69
C LEU A 131 5.28 -24.22 6.22
N PRO A 132 6.33 -23.44 5.93
CA PRO A 132 6.29 -22.14 5.26
C PRO A 132 6.15 -22.22 3.73
N TRP A 133 5.35 -21.31 3.15
CA TRP A 133 5.23 -21.14 1.71
C TRP A 133 6.16 -20.06 1.23
N LYS A 134 7.08 -20.40 0.32
CA LYS A 134 7.84 -19.40 -0.43
C LYS A 134 6.98 -18.90 -1.58
N THR A 135 6.81 -17.58 -1.66
CA THR A 135 6.06 -16.95 -2.73
C THR A 135 7.04 -16.30 -3.69
N GLU A 136 6.95 -16.70 -4.96
CA GLU A 136 7.71 -16.14 -6.07
C GLU A 136 6.76 -16.12 -7.28
N SER A 137 6.15 -14.96 -7.53
CA SER A 137 5.13 -14.83 -8.58
C SER A 137 5.17 -13.45 -9.18
N GLU A 138 4.86 -13.35 -10.47
CA GLU A 138 4.62 -12.06 -11.11
C GLU A 138 3.25 -11.53 -10.72
N MET A 139 3.17 -10.23 -10.48
CA MET A 139 1.93 -9.52 -10.23
C MET A 139 1.89 -8.20 -10.98
N GLY A 140 0.69 -7.68 -11.17
CA GLY A 140 0.46 -6.38 -11.79
C GLY A 140 -0.76 -5.70 -11.19
N PHE A 141 -1.11 -4.57 -11.78
CA PHE A 141 -2.42 -3.95 -11.58
C PHE A 141 -3.45 -4.70 -12.44
N SER A 142 -4.69 -4.87 -11.95
CA SER A 142 -5.74 -5.48 -12.77
C SER A 142 -6.08 -4.62 -13.98
N SER A 143 -6.16 -3.31 -13.75
CA SER A 143 -6.62 -2.32 -14.71
C SER A 143 -6.01 -0.98 -14.38
N VAL A 144 -5.62 -0.25 -15.42
CA VAL A 144 -5.29 1.16 -15.32
C VAL A 144 -6.08 1.88 -16.40
N ILE A 145 -6.89 2.84 -15.99
CA ILE A 145 -7.82 3.57 -16.87
C ILE A 145 -7.37 5.02 -16.99
N ASP A 146 -7.38 5.56 -18.21
CA ASP A 146 -7.31 7.00 -18.44
C ASP A 146 -8.74 7.58 -18.37
N PRO A 147 -9.07 8.41 -17.36
CA PRO A 147 -10.41 8.98 -17.24
C PRO A 147 -10.79 9.92 -18.38
N GLU A 148 -9.82 10.45 -19.14
CA GLU A 148 -10.08 11.36 -20.25
C GLU A 148 -10.62 10.63 -21.48
N THR A 149 -10.11 9.43 -21.77
CA THR A 149 -10.55 8.61 -22.90
C THR A 149 -11.50 7.50 -22.48
N ASN A 150 -11.53 7.16 -21.19
CA ASN A 150 -12.23 6.00 -20.63
C ASN A 150 -11.72 4.66 -21.20
N ASP A 151 -10.44 4.60 -21.57
CA ASP A 151 -9.78 3.42 -22.12
C ASP A 151 -8.76 2.82 -21.16
N TRP A 152 -8.45 1.55 -21.39
CA TRP A 152 -7.38 0.83 -20.73
C TRP A 152 -6.02 1.33 -21.19
N VAL A 153 -5.13 1.51 -20.24
CA VAL A 153 -3.76 1.97 -20.46
C VAL A 153 -2.80 0.89 -20.01
N GLU A 154 -1.94 0.47 -20.93
CA GLU A 154 -0.80 -0.36 -20.60
C GLU A 154 0.25 0.48 -19.86
N LEU A 155 0.76 -0.05 -18.75
CA LEU A 155 1.82 0.59 -17.99
C LEU A 155 3.15 -0.10 -18.25
N ASP A 156 4.16 0.72 -18.54
CA ASP A 156 5.55 0.28 -18.41
C ASP A 156 5.90 0.10 -16.93
N TYR A 157 6.53 -1.01 -16.57
CA TYR A 157 7.03 -1.24 -15.21
C TYR A 157 8.53 -0.93 -15.15
N ALA A 158 8.91 0.13 -14.42
CA ALA A 158 10.31 0.52 -14.23
C ALA A 158 11.02 -0.30 -13.13
N PHE A 159 10.45 -1.45 -12.76
CA PHE A 159 10.91 -2.35 -11.71
C PHE A 159 10.50 -3.79 -12.03
N ASN A 160 11.11 -4.76 -11.35
CA ASN A 160 10.71 -6.16 -11.45
C ASN A 160 9.40 -6.38 -10.67
N SER A 161 8.31 -6.65 -11.37
CA SER A 161 6.98 -6.80 -10.78
C SER A 161 6.75 -8.11 -10.01
N ARG A 162 7.79 -8.95 -9.89
CA ARG A 162 7.74 -10.15 -9.07
C ARG A 162 7.62 -9.82 -7.58
N ILE A 163 6.79 -10.58 -6.88
CA ILE A 163 6.72 -10.59 -5.41
C ILE A 163 7.60 -11.70 -4.86
N VAL A 164 8.31 -11.43 -3.76
CA VAL A 164 9.19 -12.39 -3.09
C VAL A 164 8.97 -12.35 -1.58
N GLY A 165 8.79 -13.50 -0.95
CA GLY A 165 8.70 -13.61 0.50
C GLY A 165 8.32 -15.01 0.98
N GLU A 166 8.05 -15.13 2.27
CA GLU A 166 7.68 -16.37 2.95
C GLU A 166 6.44 -16.14 3.81
N ILE A 167 5.41 -16.97 3.63
CA ILE A 167 4.27 -17.05 4.55
C ILE A 167 4.56 -18.19 5.54
N TYR A 168 4.41 -17.97 6.84
CA TYR A 168 4.77 -18.96 7.87
C TYR A 168 3.67 -19.13 8.93
N ASP A 169 3.64 -20.29 9.58
CA ASP A 169 2.75 -20.53 10.74
C ASP A 169 3.34 -19.87 12.00
N PRO A 170 2.69 -18.86 12.59
CA PRO A 170 3.19 -18.19 13.79
C PRO A 170 3.12 -19.05 15.06
N THR A 171 2.41 -20.18 15.05
CA THR A 171 2.26 -21.09 16.20
C THR A 171 3.42 -22.09 16.31
N ILE A 172 4.10 -22.37 15.20
CA ILE A 172 5.28 -23.24 15.16
C ILE A 172 6.52 -22.39 15.49
N LYS A 173 6.99 -22.44 16.75
CA LYS A 173 8.26 -21.82 17.14
C LYS A 173 9.42 -22.57 16.49
N LYS A 174 10.25 -21.86 15.72
CA LYS A 174 11.56 -22.35 15.25
C LYS A 174 12.59 -22.30 16.38
#